data_AF-A0A7C4L2U9-F1
#
_entry.id   AF-A0A7C4L2U9-F1
#
_cell.length_a   1.000
_cell.length_b   1.000
_cell.length_c   1.000
_cell.angle_alpha   90.00
_cell.angle_beta   90.00
_cell.angle_gamma   90.00
#
_symmetry.space_group_name_H-M   'P 1'
#
loop_
_entity.id
_entity.type
_entity.pdbx_description
1 polymer ?
#
loop_
_entity_poly.entity_id
_entity_poly.type
_entity_poly.pdbx_seq_one_letter_code
_entity_poly.pdbx_strand_id
1 'polypeptide(L)' 'MWSADLTYIKIPNAGYVYLTAILDVYSRKVLSWRVLNSMDVTRHFF' A
#
# COMPACT_ATOMS: atom_id res chain seq x y z
N MET A 1 7.04 6.47 16.27
CA MET A 1 5.73 5.78 16.15
C MET A 1 5.50 5.59 14.66
N TRP A 2 5.18 4.37 14.23
CA TRP A 2 5.00 4.03 12.81
C TRP A 2 3.50 3.95 12.48
N SER A 3 3.12 4.41 11.29
CA SER A 3 1.77 4.32 10.74
C SER A 3 1.81 3.55 9.42
N ALA A 4 0.78 2.77 9.16
CA ALA A 4 0.60 2.10 7.88
C ALA A 4 -0.73 2.54 7.28
N ASP A 5 -0.69 3.00 6.04
CA ASP A 5 -1.84 3.52 5.32
C ASP A 5 -2.08 2.74 4.03
N LEU A 6 -3.34 2.45 3.73
CA LEU A 6 -3.78 1.75 2.53
C LEU A 6 -4.78 2.62 1.76
N THR A 7 -4.44 2.95 0.52
CA THR A 7 -5.27 3.79 -0.34
C THR A 7 -5.68 3.02 -1.58
N TYR A 8 -6.95 3.13 -1.94
CA TYR A 8 -7.49 2.65 -3.21
C TYR A 8 -7.48 3.79 -4.23
N ILE A 9 -6.88 3.55 -5.40
CA ILE A 9 -6.88 4.50 -6.51
C ILE A 9 -7.71 3.88 -7.62
N LYS A 10 -8.85 4.51 -7.93
CA LYS A 10 -9.69 4.10 -9.06
C LYS A 10 -9.14 4.76 -10.33
N ILE A 11 -8.70 3.94 -11.28
CA ILE A 11 -8.26 4.42 -12.59
C ILE A 11 -9.45 4.33 -13.55
N PRO A 12 -9.90 5.46 -14.14
CA PRO A 12 -10.95 5.43 -15.15
C PRO A 12 -10.59 4.47 -16.28
N ASN A 13 -11.52 3.56 -16.61
CA ASN A 13 -11.40 2.58 -17.69
C ASN A 13 -10.32 1.49 -17.54
N ALA A 14 -9.55 1.46 -16.45
CA ALA A 14 -8.45 0.49 -16.24
C ALA A 14 -8.55 -0.31 -14.93
N GLY A 15 -9.50 0.00 -14.05
CA GLY A 15 -9.76 -0.76 -12.83
C GLY A 15 -9.24 -0.09 -11.55
N TYR A 16 -8.75 -0.88 -10.61
CA TYR A 16 -8.31 -0.43 -9.29
C TYR A 16 -6.84 -0.75 -9.05
N VAL A 17 -6.15 0.19 -8.42
CA VAL A 17 -4.78 0.02 -7.96
C VAL A 17 -4.74 0.28 -6.46
N TYR A 18 -4.03 -0.58 -5.74
CA TYR A 18 -3.86 -0.52 -4.29
C TYR A 18 -2.46 0.00 -3.98
N LEU A 19 -2.39 1.12 -3.26
CA LEU A 19 -1.15 1.67 -2.75
C LEU A 19 -1.09 1.42 -1.25
N THR A 20 -0.05 0.74 -0.78
CA THR A 20 0.25 0.64 0.65
C THR A 20 1.57 1.34 0.96
N ALA A 21 1.59 2.14 2.03
CA ALA A 21 2.76 2.88 2.46
C ALA A 21 2.96 2.72 3.97
N ILE A 22 4.22 2.56 4.38
CA ILE A 22 4.64 2.56 5.78
C ILE A 22 5.36 3.88 6.04
N LEU A 23 4.83 4.64 6.98
CA LEU A 23 5.30 5.97 7.35
C LEU A 23 5.89 5.95 8.76
N ASP A 24 7.04 6.59 8.94
CA ASP A 24 7.45 7.04 10.28
C ASP A 24 6.84 8.42 10.54
N VAL A 25 5.86 8.47 11.45
CA VAL A 25 5.09 9.69 11.75
C VAL A 25 5.97 10.78 12.35
N TYR A 26 6.97 10.39 13.13
CA TYR A 26 7.85 11.34 13.82
C TYR A 26 8.79 12.06 12.85
N SER A 27 9.47 11.31 11.98
CA SER A 27 10.38 11.91 10.98
C SER A 27 9.70 12.35 9.69
N ARG A 28 8.40 12.04 9.51
CA ARG A 28 7.63 12.24 8.27
C ARG A 28 8.27 11.59 7.04
N LYS A 29 8.95 10.45 7.25
CA LYS A 29 9.63 9.71 6.18
C LYS A 29 8.83 8.49 5.78
N VAL A 30 8.81 8.21 4.48
CA VAL A 30 8.31 6.95 3.93
C VAL A 30 9.40 5.91 4.09
N LEU A 31 9.12 4.85 4.84
CA LEU A 31 10.06 3.76 5.06
C LEU A 31 9.98 2.71 3.94
N SER A 32 8.77 2.44 3.44
CA SER A 32 8.52 1.49 2.35
C SER A 32 7.16 1.74 1.71
N TRP A 33 7.02 1.36 0.43
CA TRP A 33 5.74 1.39 -0.28
C TRP A 33 5.66 0.27 -1.32
N ARG A 34 4.43 -0.17 -1.60
CA ARG A 34 4.11 -1.17 -2.65
C ARG A 34 2.84 -0.78 -3.38
N VAL A 35 2.85 -1.02 -4.68
CA VAL A 35 1.69 -0.86 -5.57
C VAL A 35 1.28 -2.23 -6.06
N LEU A 36 -0.01 -2.55 -5.94
CA LEU A 36 -0.59 -3.83 -6.30
C LEU A 36 -1.81 -3.61 -7.20
N ASN A 37 -1.96 -4.44 -8.23
CA ASN A 37 -3.11 -4.41 -9.16
C ASN A 37 -4.28 -5.27 -8.67
N SER A 38 -4.05 -6.12 -7.68
CA SER A 38 -5.05 -6.93 -7.01
C SER A 38 -4.76 -6.94 -5.51
N MET A 39 -5.82 -6.95 -4.71
CA MET A 39 -5.71 -7.10 -3.27
C MET A 39 -5.59 -8.60 -2.95
N ASP A 40 -4.44 -9.20 -3.27
CA ASP A 40 -4.17 -10.59 -2.96
C ASP A 40 -3.66 -10.72 -1.52
N VAL A 41 -4.34 -11.55 -0.72
CA VAL A 41 -3.99 -11.85 0.68
C VAL A 41 -3.18 -13.15 0.76
N THR A 42 -2.93 -13.82 -0.37
CA THR A 42 -2.30 -15.14 -0.39
C THR A 42 -0.78 -15.01 -0.31
N ARG A 43 -0.29 -14.98 0.94
CA ARG A 43 1.12 -15.13 1.25
C ARG A 43 1.38 -16.61 1.52
N HIS A 44 1.97 -17.31 0.55
CA HIS A 44 2.57 -18.62 0.81
C HIS A 44 3.75 -18.42 1.75
N PHE A 45 3.58 -18.81 3.00
CA PHE A 45 4.64 -18.98 3.98
C PHE A 45 4.55 -20.40 4.55
N PHE A 46 5.21 -21.32 3.87
CA PHE A 46 5.95 -22.42 4.49
C PHE A 46 7.31 -22.48 3.78
#